data_AF-A0A9D9XYK4-F1
#
_entry.id   AF-A0A9D9XYK4-F1
#
_cell.length_a   1.000
_cell.length_b   1.000
_cell.length_c   1.000
_cell.angle_alpha   90.00
_cell.angle_beta   90.00
_cell.angle_gamma   90.00
#
_symmetry.space_group_name_H-M   'P 1'
#
loop_
_entity.id
_entity.type
_entity.pdbx_description
1 polymer ?
#
loop_
_entity_poly.entity_id
_entity_poly.type
_entity_poly.pdbx_seq_one_letter_code
_entity_poly.pdbx_strand_id
1 'polypeptide(L)'
;AIDLEFINQLGEWQIPFVLVFTKADKNKPGATDRNVKSFLAALSENWEEPPPNFVTSAVKKNGRKELLDYIGSLNSSFTKL
;
A
#
# COMPACT_ATOMS: atom_id res chain seq x y z
N ALA A 1 -5.52 -12.99 6.72
CA ALA A 1 -6.04 -12.65 8.07
C ALA A 1 -5.01 -11.82 8.84
N ILE A 2 -3.78 -12.32 9.02
CA ILE A 2 -2.70 -11.62 9.75
C ILE A 2 -2.48 -10.17 9.24
N ASP A 3 -2.44 -9.96 7.92
CA ASP A 3 -2.21 -8.62 7.37
C ASP A 3 -3.34 -7.63 7.71
N LEU A 4 -4.61 -8.06 7.67
CA LEU A 4 -5.75 -7.20 7.98
C LEU A 4 -5.81 -6.85 9.47
N GLU A 5 -5.52 -7.82 10.33
CA GLU A 5 -5.44 -7.61 11.78
C GLU A 5 -4.34 -6.59 12.12
N PHE A 6 -3.16 -6.73 11.53
CA PHE A 6 -2.07 -5.80 11.74
C PHE A 6 -2.39 -4.39 11.22
N ILE A 7 -3.03 -4.29 10.05
CA ILE A 7 -3.49 -3.01 9.50
C ILE A 7 -4.49 -2.33 10.45
N ASN A 8 -5.48 -3.07 10.95
CA ASN A 8 -6.46 -2.54 11.90
C ASN A 8 -5.77 -2.04 13.19
N GLN A 9 -4.79 -2.78 13.70
CA GLN A 9 -4.00 -2.39 14.86
C GLN A 9 -3.21 -1.09 14.64
N LEU A 10 -2.62 -0.90 13.45
CA LEU A 10 -1.96 0.37 13.10
C LEU A 10 -2.95 1.54 13.07
N GLY A 11 -4.18 1.29 12.60
CA GLY A 11 -5.28 2.26 12.63
C GLY A 11 -5.66 2.67 14.05
N GLU A 12 -5.84 1.70 14.96
CA GLU A 12 -6.14 1.94 16.37
C GLU A 12 -5.03 2.76 17.07
N TRP A 13 -3.77 2.50 16.71
CA TRP A 13 -2.61 3.24 17.23
C TRP A 13 -2.37 4.59 16.55
N GLN A 14 -3.21 4.94 15.57
CA GLN A 14 -3.07 6.16 14.77
C GLN A 14 -1.68 6.32 14.14
N ILE A 15 -1.05 5.20 13.76
CA ILE A 15 0.23 5.20 13.07
C ILE A 15 -0.04 5.39 11.58
N PRO A 16 0.49 6.42 10.91
CA PRO A 16 0.36 6.55 9.46
C PRO A 16 1.17 5.47 8.74
N PHE A 17 0.58 4.81 7.73
CA PHE A 17 1.25 3.79 6.93
C PHE A 17 0.73 3.79 5.48
N VAL A 18 1.45 3.05 4.63
CA VAL A 18 1.16 2.87 3.21
C VAL A 18 1.26 1.39 2.87
N LEU A 19 0.37 0.89 2.02
CA LEU A 19 0.40 -0.50 1.56
C LEU A 19 1.21 -0.63 0.28
N VAL A 20 2.13 -1.60 0.24
CA VAL A 20 2.94 -1.88 -0.95
C VAL A 20 2.72 -3.32 -1.39
N PHE A 21 1.95 -3.50 -2.46
CA PHE A 21 1.75 -4.80 -3.10
C PHE A 21 2.98 -5.13 -3.94
N THR A 22 3.82 -6.03 -3.45
CA THR A 22 5.10 -6.38 -4.10
C THR A 22 4.96 -7.53 -5.09
N LYS A 23 6.04 -7.78 -5.87
CA LYS A 23 6.18 -8.92 -6.78
C LYS A 23 5.07 -8.99 -7.85
N ALA A 24 4.59 -7.85 -8.33
CA ALA A 24 3.54 -7.77 -9.35
C ALA A 24 3.90 -8.51 -10.66
N ASP A 25 5.18 -8.77 -10.92
CA ASP A 25 5.67 -9.57 -12.05
C ASP A 25 5.32 -11.05 -12.00
N LYS A 26 4.93 -11.58 -10.83
CA LYS A 26 4.57 -13.00 -10.67
C LYS A 26 3.19 -13.35 -11.24
N ASN A 27 2.36 -12.34 -11.48
CA ASN A 27 1.00 -12.51 -11.96
C ASN A 27 0.79 -11.77 -13.28
N LYS A 28 -0.19 -12.22 -14.08
CA LYS A 28 -0.68 -11.43 -15.21
C LYS A 28 -1.29 -10.12 -14.69
N PRO A 29 -1.22 -9.00 -15.45
CA PRO A 29 -1.70 -7.70 -14.98
C PRO A 29 -3.13 -7.71 -14.41
N GLY A 30 -4.07 -8.38 -15.09
CA GLY A 30 -5.45 -8.49 -14.61
C GLY A 30 -5.63 -9.33 -13.34
N ALA A 31 -4.75 -10.29 -13.07
CA ALA A 31 -4.76 -11.06 -11.83
C ALA A 31 -4.20 -10.23 -10.67
N THR A 32 -3.15 -9.44 -10.90
CA THR A 32 -2.63 -8.48 -9.91
C THR A 32 -3.70 -7.47 -9.52
N ASP A 33 -4.38 -6.84 -10.50
CA ASP A 33 -5.46 -5.88 -10.24
C ASP A 33 -6.61 -6.51 -9.43
N ARG A 34 -7.02 -7.73 -9.78
CA ARG A 34 -8.05 -8.46 -9.03
C ARG A 34 -7.64 -8.71 -7.58
N ASN A 35 -6.41 -9.18 -7.35
CA ASN A 35 -5.93 -9.47 -6.00
C ASN A 35 -5.88 -8.21 -5.13
N VAL A 36 -5.40 -7.09 -5.70
CA VAL A 36 -5.38 -5.78 -5.02
C VAL A 36 -6.81 -5.35 -4.65
N LYS A 37 -7.74 -5.41 -5.61
CA LYS A 37 -9.15 -5.07 -5.37
C LYS A 37 -9.80 -5.95 -4.30
N SER A 38 -9.55 -7.26 -4.34
CA SER A 38 -10.07 -8.18 -3.33
C SER A 38 -9.51 -7.88 -1.93
N PHE A 39 -8.23 -7.53 -1.82
CA PHE A 39 -7.65 -7.14 -0.54
C PHE A 39 -8.24 -5.82 -0.02
N LEU A 40 -8.37 -4.81 -0.88
CA LEU A 40 -8.96 -3.52 -0.51
C LEU A 40 -10.45 -3.64 -0.15
N ALA A 41 -11.19 -4.52 -0.82
CA ALA A 41 -12.58 -4.81 -0.48
C ALA A 41 -12.70 -5.41 0.94
N ALA A 42 -11.85 -6.39 1.27
CA ALA A 42 -11.83 -6.95 2.63
C ALA A 42 -11.42 -5.89 3.69
N LEU A 43 -10.53 -4.97 3.33
CA LEU A 43 -10.12 -3.89 4.23
C LEU A 43 -11.26 -2.89 4.47
N SER A 44 -12.08 -2.62 3.45
CA SER A 44 -13.20 -1.67 3.52
C SER A 44 -14.33 -2.08 4.48
N GLU A 45 -14.29 -3.31 5.02
CA GLU A 45 -15.18 -3.73 6.09
C GLU A 45 -14.92 -2.97 7.40
N ASN A 46 -13.68 -2.52 7.63
CA ASN A 46 -13.27 -1.80 8.86
C ASN A 46 -12.77 -0.37 8.60
N TRP A 47 -12.57 0.01 7.33
CA TRP A 47 -11.99 1.29 6.92
C TRP A 47 -12.90 2.01 5.93
N GLU A 48 -13.25 3.27 6.23
CA GLU A 48 -14.02 4.13 5.31
C GLU A 48 -13.19 4.50 4.08
N GLU A 49 -11.91 4.83 4.29
CA GLU A 49 -10.94 5.09 3.24
C GLU A 49 -9.68 4.22 3.47
N PRO A 50 -9.24 3.45 2.47
CA PRO A 50 -8.01 2.69 2.60
C PRO A 50 -6.79 3.62 2.63
N PRO A 51 -5.71 3.22 3.32
CA PRO A 51 -4.44 3.95 3.27
C PRO A 51 -3.90 4.03 1.84
N PRO A 52 -3.01 5.00 1.55
CA PRO A 52 -2.31 5.07 0.26
C PRO A 52 -1.68 3.73 -0.08
N ASN A 53 -1.74 3.33 -1.35
CA ASN A 53 -1.23 2.04 -1.76
C ASN A 53 -0.55 2.06 -3.14
N PHE A 54 0.44 1.19 -3.30
CA PHE A 54 1.26 1.08 -4.51
C PHE A 54 1.40 -0.38 -4.94
N VAL A 55 1.37 -0.61 -6.26
CA VAL A 55 1.70 -1.91 -6.86
C VAL A 55 3.11 -1.85 -7.43
N THR A 56 3.99 -2.75 -6.98
CA THR A 56 5.41 -2.70 -7.31
C THR A 56 5.97 -4.05 -7.76
N SER A 57 7.02 -3.99 -8.57
CA SER A 57 7.87 -5.14 -8.88
C SER A 57 9.33 -4.73 -8.83
N ALA A 58 10.11 -5.36 -7.96
CA ALA A 58 11.55 -5.13 -7.92
C ALA A 58 12.24 -5.60 -9.21
N VAL A 59 11.77 -6.70 -9.80
CA VAL A 59 12.33 -7.30 -11.02
C VAL A 59 12.08 -6.42 -12.24
N LYS A 60 10.84 -5.93 -12.40
CA LYS A 60 10.46 -5.07 -13.54
C LYS A 60 10.67 -3.59 -13.29
N LYS A 61 11.01 -3.21 -12.05
CA LYS A 61 11.12 -1.82 -11.56
C LYS A 61 9.80 -1.02 -11.65
N ASN A 62 8.67 -1.70 -11.82
CA ASN A 62 7.34 -1.07 -11.87
C ASN A 62 6.97 -0.49 -10.50
N GLY A 63 6.32 0.67 -10.48
CA GLY A 63 5.88 1.35 -9.26
C GLY A 63 7.00 2.01 -8.45
N ARG A 64 8.27 1.85 -8.88
CA ARG A 64 9.43 2.40 -8.17
C ARG A 64 9.42 3.93 -8.17
N LYS A 65 9.14 4.54 -9.32
CA LYS A 65 9.21 6.00 -9.45
C LYS A 65 8.12 6.63 -8.57
N GLU A 66 6.90 6.14 -8.69
CA GLU A 66 5.73 6.62 -7.96
C GLU A 66 5.94 6.50 -6.44
N LEU A 67 6.46 5.37 -5.97
CA LEU A 67 6.76 5.16 -4.55
C LEU A 67 7.88 6.08 -4.05
N LEU A 68 8.96 6.24 -4.83
CA LEU A 68 10.08 7.11 -4.45
C LEU A 68 9.68 8.59 -4.47
N ASP A 69 8.87 9.02 -5.43
CA ASP A 69 8.34 10.38 -5.50
C ASP A 69 7.47 10.68 -4.28
N TYR A 70 6.62 9.73 -3.87
CA TYR A 70 5.81 9.84 -2.67
C TYR A 70 6.65 9.92 -1.39
N ILE A 71 7.67 9.07 -1.24
CA ILE A 71 8.63 9.18 -0.12
C ILE A 71 9.34 10.54 -0.15
N GLY A 72 9.73 11.00 -1.34
CA GLY A 72 10.36 12.30 -1.54
C GLY A 72 9.47 13.47 -1.11
N SER A 73 8.16 13.40 -1.40
CA SER A 73 7.22 14.44 -0.99
C SER A 73 7.02 14.45 0.53
N LEU A 74 6.93 13.27 1.17
CA LEU A 74 6.88 13.16 2.64
C LEU A 74 8.13 13.73 3.32
N ASN A 75 9.31 13.40 2.79
CA ASN A 75 10.57 13.93 3.32
C ASN A 75 10.65 15.45 3.15
N SER A 76 10.09 16.00 2.07
CA SER A 76 10.09 17.44 1.81
C SER A 76 9.09 18.20 2.70
N SER A 77 7.96 17.58 3.06
CA SER A 77 6.99 18.19 3.97
C SER A 77 7.33 18.01 5.45
N PHE A 78 8.27 17.12 5.77
CA PHE A 78 8.68 16.86 7.15
C PHE A 78 9.27 18.11 7.80
N THR A 79 8.63 18.55 8.88
CA THR A 79 9.11 19.64 9.73
C THR A 79 9.35 19.08 11.13
N LYS A 80 10.52 19.38 11.69
CA LYS A 80 10.83 18.99 13.07
C LYS A 80 9.93 19.79 14.01
N LEU A 81 9.25 19.09 14.91
CA LEU A 81 8.46 19.67 16.00
C LEU A 81 9.33 20.55 16.91
#